data_AF-A0A542IY30-F1
#
_entry.id   AF-A0A542IY30-F1
#
_cell.length_a   1.000
_cell.length_b   1.000
_cell.length_c   1.000
_cell.angle_alpha   90.00
_cell.angle_beta   90.00
_cell.angle_gamma   90.00
#
_symmetry.space_group_name_H-M   'P 1'
#
loop_
_entity.id
_entity.type
_entity.pdbx_description
1 polymer ?
#
loop_
_entity_poly.entity_id
_entity_poly.type
_entity_poly.pdbx_seq_one_letter_code
_entity_poly.pdbx_strand_id
1 'polypeptide(L)'
;MAGKFEAFVDHDSFFRFRLLAPDGTIMAVSGPFDSKSSLAAGIAAVRECAGTGLVTDLCPAGTLAPQAPAVVPASAVETVQDDCDDRRVPANAHTFSPAKGPRRQGSRPRWITAAAR
;
A
#
# COMPACT_ATOMS: atom_id res chain seq x y z
N MET A 1 -3.18 17.12 8.32
CA MET A 1 -3.74 17.01 9.69
C MET A 1 -4.22 15.57 9.89
N ALA A 2 -4.04 14.97 11.08
CA ALA A 2 -4.40 13.57 11.32
C ALA A 2 -5.86 13.42 11.77
N GLY A 3 -6.46 12.26 11.47
CA GLY A 3 -7.78 11.90 12.02
C GLY A 3 -7.76 11.72 13.54
N LYS A 4 -8.94 11.69 14.16
CA LYS A 4 -9.10 11.56 15.63
C LYS A 4 -10.09 10.46 16.01
N PHE A 5 -9.84 9.84 17.15
CA PHE A 5 -10.78 8.90 17.77
C PHE A 5 -11.66 9.64 18.78
N GLU A 6 -12.96 9.37 18.76
CA GLU A 6 -13.91 9.88 19.76
C GLU A 6 -14.60 8.72 20.43
N ALA A 7 -14.54 8.67 21.76
CA ALA A 7 -15.21 7.67 22.58
C ALA A 7 -16.58 8.20 23.04
N PHE A 8 -17.61 7.36 22.98
CA PHE A 8 -18.97 7.67 23.41
C PHE A 8 -19.66 6.43 23.98
N VAL A 9 -20.78 6.64 24.66
CA VAL A 9 -21.67 5.56 25.11
C VAL A 9 -22.89 5.56 24.20
N ASP A 10 -23.29 4.41 23.68
CA ASP A 10 -24.49 4.28 22.86
C ASP A 10 -25.77 4.15 23.71
N HIS A 11 -26.92 4.06 23.03
CA HIS A 11 -28.21 3.92 23.71
C HIS A 11 -28.36 2.63 24.52
N ASP A 12 -27.58 1.60 24.20
CA ASP A 12 -27.56 0.30 24.87
C ASP A 12 -26.57 0.29 26.06
N SER A 13 -26.03 1.45 26.43
CA SER A 13 -25.04 1.63 27.50
C SER A 13 -23.69 0.95 27.25
N PHE A 14 -23.36 0.64 25.99
CA PHE A 14 -22.04 0.14 25.61
C PHE A 14 -21.09 1.27 25.23
N PHE A 15 -19.81 1.08 25.54
CA PHE A 15 -18.75 1.98 25.11
C PHE A 15 -18.42 1.72 23.63
N ARG A 16 -18.35 2.77 22.82
CA ARG A 16 -17.92 2.71 21.42
C ARG A 16 -16.96 3.83 21.11
N PHE A 17 -16.20 3.67 20.04
CA PHE A 17 -15.47 4.77 19.44
C PHE A 17 -15.77 4.92 17.96
N ARG A 18 -15.59 6.13 17.46
CA ARG A 18 -15.55 6.42 16.02
C ARG A 18 -14.22 7.04 15.63
N LEU A 19 -13.75 6.73 14.44
CA LEU A 19 -12.61 7.39 13.81
C LEU A 19 -13.13 8.43 12.84
N LEU A 20 -12.71 9.68 13.03
CA LEU A 20 -13.03 10.80 12.16
C LEU A 20 -11.83 11.22 11.32
N ALA A 21 -12.08 11.54 10.06
CA ALA A 21 -11.16 12.24 9.19
C ALA A 21 -10.99 13.72 9.64
N PRO A 22 -9.98 14.45 9.12
CA PRO A 22 -9.73 15.84 9.52
C PRO A 22 -10.89 16.80 9.23
N ASP A 23 -11.72 16.49 8.24
CA ASP A 23 -12.94 17.20 7.87
C ASP A 23 -14.16 16.85 8.76
N GLY A 24 -14.01 15.90 9.68
CA GLY A 24 -15.07 15.41 10.55
C GLY A 24 -15.87 14.24 9.98
N THR A 25 -15.53 13.75 8.77
CA THR A 25 -16.20 12.60 8.17
C THR A 25 -15.93 11.32 8.98
N ILE A 26 -16.97 10.53 9.25
CA ILE A 26 -16.84 9.25 9.96
C ILE A 26 -16.22 8.22 9.02
N MET A 27 -15.03 7.72 9.35
CA MET A 27 -14.33 6.69 8.58
C MET A 27 -14.64 5.29 9.07
N ALA A 28 -14.78 5.11 10.38
CA ALA A 28 -15.07 3.82 11.01
C ALA A 28 -15.78 4.01 12.35
N VAL A 29 -16.60 3.03 12.72
CA VAL A 29 -17.26 2.94 14.03
C VAL A 29 -16.98 1.56 14.61
N SER A 30 -16.59 1.51 15.88
CA SER A 30 -16.31 0.26 16.57
C SER A 30 -17.58 -0.53 16.89
N GLY A 31 -17.40 -1.81 17.17
CA GLY A 31 -18.37 -2.59 17.93
C GLY A 31 -18.50 -2.10 19.38
N PRO A 32 -19.48 -2.66 20.13
CA PRO A 32 -19.68 -2.35 21.53
C PRO A 32 -18.56 -2.92 22.41
N PHE A 33 -18.22 -2.20 23.48
CA PHE A 33 -17.30 -2.62 24.53
C PHE A 33 -17.97 -2.49 25.90
N ASP A 34 -17.67 -3.41 26.81
CA ASP A 34 -18.26 -3.43 28.15
C ASP A 34 -17.61 -2.40 29.10
N SER A 35 -16.39 -1.96 28.81
CA SER A 35 -15.64 -1.07 29.70
C SER A 35 -14.76 -0.07 28.96
N LYS A 36 -14.48 1.07 29.61
CA LYS A 36 -13.58 2.11 29.10
C LYS A 36 -12.15 1.60 28.86
N SER A 37 -11.67 0.64 29.66
CA SER A 37 -10.35 0.02 29.48
C SER A 37 -10.32 -0.86 28.23
N SER A 38 -11.35 -1.68 28.02
CA SER A 38 -11.46 -2.50 26.79
C SER A 38 -11.57 -1.64 25.53
N LEU A 39 -12.29 -0.51 25.60
CA LEU A 39 -12.34 0.48 24.52
C LEU A 39 -10.95 1.07 24.23
N ALA A 40 -10.19 1.47 25.27
CA ALA A 40 -8.84 2.01 25.09
C ALA A 40 -7.89 0.97 24.46
N ALA A 41 -7.98 -0.29 24.88
CA ALA A 41 -7.24 -1.39 24.27
C ALA A 41 -7.62 -1.60 22.79
N GLY A 42 -8.91 -1.51 22.46
CA GLY A 42 -9.38 -1.55 21.07
C GLY A 42 -8.81 -0.43 20.21
N ILE A 43 -8.76 0.81 20.72
CA ILE A 43 -8.14 1.94 20.00
C ILE A 43 -6.64 1.69 19.77
N ALA A 44 -5.93 1.17 20.77
CA ALA A 44 -4.51 0.83 20.64
C ALA A 44 -4.28 -0.22 19.55
N ALA A 45 -5.08 -1.30 19.56
CA ALA A 45 -5.02 -2.34 18.55
C ALA A 45 -5.31 -1.79 17.13
N VAL A 46 -6.33 -0.94 16.97
CA VAL A 46 -6.60 -0.31 15.68
C VAL A 46 -5.44 0.56 15.22
N ARG A 47 -4.79 1.32 16.11
CA ARG A 47 -3.62 2.14 15.73
C ARG A 47 -2.45 1.30 15.24
N GLU A 48 -2.21 0.14 15.86
CA GLU A 48 -1.16 -0.79 15.45
C GLU A 48 -1.51 -1.49 14.13
N CYS A 49 -2.71 -2.05 14.03
CA CYS A 49 -3.14 -2.81 12.87
C CYS A 49 -3.41 -1.93 11.64
N ALA A 50 -4.03 -0.76 11.79
CA ALA A 50 -4.38 0.10 10.64
C ALA A 50 -3.16 0.76 9.99
N GLY A 51 -2.05 0.89 10.71
CA GLY A 51 -0.80 1.43 10.16
C GLY A 51 -0.08 0.46 9.21
N THR A 52 -0.27 -0.86 9.39
CA THR A 52 0.53 -1.90 8.70
C THR A 52 -0.29 -3.05 8.11
N GLY A 53 -1.61 -3.08 8.36
CA GLY A 53 -2.48 -4.18 8.01
C GLY A 53 -2.64 -4.37 6.50
N LEU A 54 -2.71 -5.63 6.08
CA LEU A 54 -2.98 -6.00 4.69
C LEU A 54 -4.46 -5.84 4.35
N VAL A 55 -4.74 -5.44 3.12
CA VAL A 55 -6.10 -5.33 2.59
C VAL A 55 -6.46 -6.64 1.89
N THR A 56 -7.59 -7.25 2.28
CA THR A 56 -8.16 -8.42 1.61
C THR A 56 -9.57 -8.07 1.16
N ASP A 57 -9.87 -8.32 -0.13
CA ASP A 57 -11.21 -8.12 -0.67
C ASP A 57 -12.06 -9.37 -0.42
N LEU A 58 -13.21 -9.18 0.24
CA LEU A 58 -14.20 -10.22 0.54
C LEU A 58 -15.55 -9.91 -0.13
N CYS A 59 -15.58 -9.00 -1.11
CA CYS A 59 -16.79 -8.73 -1.88
C CYS A 59 -17.24 -9.99 -2.64
N PRO A 60 -18.53 -10.34 -2.63
CA PRO A 60 -19.02 -11.48 -3.40
C PRO A 60 -18.81 -11.23 -4.90
N ALA A 61 -18.41 -12.27 -5.64
CA ALA A 61 -17.97 -12.20 -7.05
C ALA A 61 -19.05 -11.80 -8.09
N GLY A 62 -20.20 -11.26 -7.65
CA GLY A 62 -21.31 -10.84 -8.49
C GLY A 62 -21.64 -9.34 -8.43
N THR A 63 -20.98 -8.56 -7.58
CA THR A 63 -21.23 -7.10 -7.48
C THR A 63 -20.45 -6.35 -8.56
N LEU A 64 -20.73 -6.67 -9.82
CA LEU A 64 -20.35 -5.80 -10.93
C LEU A 64 -21.16 -4.51 -10.81
N ALA A 65 -20.48 -3.39 -10.59
CA ALA A 65 -21.09 -2.07 -10.73
C ALA A 65 -21.78 -1.95 -12.10
N PRO A 66 -22.85 -1.15 -12.24
CA PRO A 66 -23.44 -0.85 -13.54
C PRO A 66 -22.33 -0.35 -14.47
N GLN A 67 -22.01 -1.16 -15.49
CA GLN A 67 -21.15 -0.73 -16.58
C GLN A 67 -21.92 0.41 -17.26
N ALA A 68 -21.47 1.66 -17.06
CA ALA A 68 -21.94 2.76 -17.89
C ALA A 68 -21.70 2.33 -19.34
N PRO A 69 -22.72 2.37 -20.23
CA PRO A 69 -22.59 1.83 -21.57
C PRO A 69 -21.42 2.53 -22.27
N ALA A 70 -20.40 1.73 -22.60
CA ALA A 70 -19.29 2.16 -23.42
C ALA A 70 -19.85 2.61 -24.77
N VAL A 71 -19.91 3.93 -24.98
CA VAL A 71 -20.15 4.50 -26.30
C VAL A 71 -18.92 4.17 -27.13
N VAL A 72 -19.02 3.10 -27.90
CA VAL A 72 -18.04 2.73 -28.93
C VAL A 72 -18.16 3.72 -30.09
N PRO A 73 -17.14 4.55 -30.42
CA PRO A 73 -17.11 5.19 -31.72
C PRO A 73 -16.79 4.12 -32.76
N ALA A 74 -17.64 4.06 -33.78
CA ALA A 74 -17.56 3.13 -34.90
C ALA A 74 -16.25 3.29 -35.68
N SER A 75 -15.77 2.15 -36.18
CA SER A 75 -14.57 1.94 -37.01
C SER A 75 -14.31 3.02 -38.06
N ALA A 76 -13.05 3.46 -38.14
CA ALA A 76 -12.41 3.77 -39.41
C ALA A 76 -11.25 2.78 -39.60
N VAL A 77 -11.39 1.98 -40.65
CA VAL A 77 -10.40 1.07 -41.20
C VAL A 77 -9.35 1.91 -41.92
N GLU A 78 -8.07 1.70 -41.65
CA GLU A 78 -7.04 1.77 -42.70
C GLU A 78 -5.78 1.01 -42.27
N THR A 79 -5.49 -0.04 -43.04
CA THR A 79 -4.28 -0.85 -43.03
C THR A 79 -3.11 -0.05 -43.59
N VAL A 80 -2.06 0.14 -42.80
CA VAL A 80 -0.71 0.40 -43.32
C VAL A 80 0.25 -0.53 -42.57
N GLN A 81 0.45 -1.71 -43.13
CA GLN A 81 1.66 -2.50 -42.86
C GLN A 81 2.72 -1.96 -43.82
N ASP A 82 3.66 -1.18 -43.29
CA ASP A 82 4.89 -0.83 -43.99
C ASP A 82 6.03 -1.60 -43.34
N ASP A 83 6.42 -2.66 -44.05
CA ASP A 83 7.76 -3.23 -44.17
C ASP A 83 8.84 -2.64 -43.24
N CYS A 84 9.13 -3.33 -42.14
CA CYS A 84 10.38 -3.11 -41.39
C CYS A 84 11.23 -4.37 -41.52
N ASP A 85 11.63 -4.69 -42.75
CA ASP A 85 12.74 -5.61 -42.97
C ASP A 85 14.09 -4.89 -42.93
N ASP A 86 15.02 -5.57 -42.25
CA ASP A 86 16.47 -5.45 -42.25
C ASP A 86 17.18 -4.09 -42.05
N ARG A 87 17.49 -3.78 -40.78
CA ARG A 87 18.87 -3.39 -40.42
C ARG A 87 19.33 -4.12 -39.17
N ARG A 88 19.84 -5.34 -39.37
CA ARG A 88 20.77 -5.99 -38.42
C ARG A 88 22.00 -5.07 -38.24
N VAL A 89 22.01 -4.29 -37.15
CA VAL A 89 23.17 -3.47 -36.76
C VAL A 89 24.31 -4.42 -36.32
N PRO A 90 25.52 -4.31 -36.90
CA PRO A 90 26.65 -5.10 -36.42
C PRO A 90 27.00 -4.68 -34.99
N ALA A 91 27.12 -5.67 -34.11
CA ALA A 91 27.58 -5.51 -32.74
C ALA A 91 29.04 -5.02 -32.72
N ASN A 92 29.22 -3.71 -32.85
CA ASN A 92 30.48 -3.07 -32.56
C ASN A 92 30.67 -3.05 -31.04
N ALA A 93 31.59 -3.90 -30.61
CA ALA A 93 32.02 -4.12 -29.25
C ALA A 93 32.15 -2.82 -28.44
N HIS A 94 31.26 -2.65 -27.46
CA HIS A 94 31.56 -1.79 -26.32
C HIS A 94 32.57 -2.56 -25.47
N THR A 95 33.84 -2.21 -25.62
CA THR A 95 34.92 -2.74 -24.79
C THR A 95 34.65 -2.28 -23.36
N PHE A 96 34.02 -3.13 -22.54
CA PHE A 96 34.00 -2.94 -21.10
C PHE A 96 35.45 -2.98 -20.61
N SER A 97 36.00 -1.83 -20.21
CA SER A 97 37.27 -1.78 -19.50
C SER A 97 37.05 -2.20 -18.05
N PRO A 98 37.57 -3.36 -17.59
CA PRO A 98 37.55 -3.67 -16.17
C PRO A 98 38.54 -2.75 -15.46
N ALA A 99 38.07 -1.97 -14.48
CA ALA A 99 38.93 -1.20 -13.61
C ALA A 99 39.81 -2.14 -12.79
N LYS A 100 41.06 -2.32 -13.22
CA LYS A 100 42.08 -3.08 -12.49
C LYS A 100 42.74 -2.16 -11.47
N GLY A 101 42.05 -1.91 -10.37
CA GLY A 101 42.56 -1.21 -9.19
C GLY A 101 42.48 -2.09 -7.95
N PRO A 102 43.45 -2.02 -7.02
CA PRO A 102 43.40 -2.79 -5.79
C PRO A 102 42.19 -2.36 -4.95
N ARG A 103 41.29 -3.30 -4.70
CA ARG A 103 40.13 -3.14 -3.81
C ARG A 103 40.66 -2.80 -2.41
N ARG A 104 40.60 -1.53 -2.00
CA ARG A 104 40.87 -1.19 -0.60
C ARG A 104 39.81 -1.88 0.26
N GLN A 105 40.26 -2.71 1.20
CA GLN A 105 39.41 -3.27 2.23
C GLN A 105 38.70 -2.11 2.95
N GLY A 106 37.39 -2.02 2.74
CA GLY A 106 36.55 -1.17 3.57
C GLY A 106 36.71 -1.61 5.02
N SER A 107 37.02 -0.65 5.90
CA SER A 107 37.16 -0.86 7.34
C SER A 107 35.91 -1.57 7.89
N ARG A 108 36.14 -2.64 8.67
CA ARG A 108 35.05 -3.36 9.35
C ARG A 108 34.28 -2.39 10.25
N PRO A 109 32.95 -2.40 10.24
CA PRO A 109 32.18 -1.49 11.06
C PRO A 109 32.29 -1.91 12.54
N ARG A 110 32.54 -0.92 13.41
CA ARG A 110 33.04 -1.08 14.79
C ARG A 110 31.99 -1.47 15.85
N TRP A 111 30.82 -1.97 15.46
CA TRP A 111 29.68 -2.19 16.39
C TRP A 111 29.49 -3.64 16.83
N ILE A 112 30.42 -4.55 16.54
CA ILE A 112 30.41 -5.90 17.13
C ILE A 112 31.19 -5.88 18.44
N THR A 113 30.57 -5.43 19.54
CA THR A 113 30.98 -5.84 20.89
C THR A 113 30.28 -7.15 21.21
N ALA A 114 31.01 -8.25 21.09
CA ALA A 114 30.61 -9.53 21.67
C ALA A 114 30.68 -9.40 23.20
N ALA A 115 29.55 -9.67 23.87
CA ALA A 115 29.51 -9.86 25.31
C ALA A 115 30.27 -11.14 25.66
N ALA A 116 31.37 -10.99 26.40
CA ALA A 116 32.04 -12.11 27.05
C ALA A 116 31.22 -12.51 28.30
N ARG A 117 31.00 -13.82 28.45
CA ARG A 117 30.68 -14.48 29.71
C ARG A 117 31.98 -15.03 30.30
#